data_AF-A0A523E6L5-F1
#
_entry.id   AF-A0A523E6L5-F1
#
_cell.length_a   1.000
_cell.length_b   1.000
_cell.length_c   1.000
_cell.angle_alpha   90.00
_cell.angle_beta   90.00
_cell.angle_gamma   90.00
#
_symmetry.space_group_name_H-M   'P 1'
#
loop_
_entity.id
_entity.type
_entity.pdbx_description
1 polymer ?
#
loop_
_entity_poly.entity_id
_entity_poly.type
_entity_poly.pdbx_seq_one_letter_code
_entity_poly.pdbx_strand_id
1 'polypeptide(L)'
;MKMTLSTLVLAFLVLGGQLRAERAPIEIDDGILDWIRISEPRIPADAAIIIHLFDASKADLGTGSRSSKEKHFQEARTMQEEAPPLFASELIDAIKKIGPFQNVSPAVDVATPPENALIIEGRFTVLDPGSRAKRYWGGFGAGKGVWVIRGTVKDVSGNLLAEFEQKRITVMGAFGGNPVKKLRADCERLGEDVALFLNAWATGNLSDKD
;
A
#
# COMPACT_ATOMS: atom_id res chain seq x y z
N MET A 1 62.05 27.12 39.96
CA MET A 1 61.02 27.59 39.01
C MET A 1 60.66 26.40 38.12
N LYS A 2 59.39 26.00 38.13
CA LYS A 2 58.86 24.75 37.54
C LYS A 2 58.57 24.94 36.04
N MET A 3 58.87 23.96 35.20
CA MET A 3 58.17 23.78 33.91
C MET A 3 57.98 22.28 33.66
N THR A 4 56.75 21.83 33.88
CA THR A 4 56.25 20.48 33.60
C THR A 4 55.81 20.40 32.15
N LEU A 5 56.39 19.46 31.40
CA LEU A 5 56.03 19.12 30.02
C LEU A 5 54.77 18.23 30.08
N SER A 6 53.63 18.73 29.57
CA SER A 6 52.38 17.96 29.48
C SER A 6 52.34 17.23 28.14
N THR A 7 52.34 15.90 28.20
CA THR A 7 52.13 15.01 27.06
C THR A 7 50.64 14.90 26.76
N LEU A 8 50.21 15.39 25.60
CA LEU A 8 48.84 15.23 25.10
C LEU A 8 48.75 13.89 24.35
N VAL A 9 48.05 12.91 24.94
CA VAL A 9 47.69 11.66 24.25
C VAL A 9 46.34 11.88 23.57
N LEU A 10 46.35 11.98 22.25
CA LEU A 10 45.14 12.08 21.44
C LEU A 10 44.61 10.66 21.17
N ALA A 11 43.61 10.23 21.94
CA ALA A 11 42.91 8.97 21.71
C ALA A 11 41.94 9.13 20.53
N PHE A 12 42.27 8.56 19.37
CA PHE A 12 41.31 8.40 18.28
C PHE A 12 40.33 7.27 18.63
N LEU A 13 39.15 7.67 19.11
CA LEU A 13 37.99 6.80 19.25
C LEU A 13 37.46 6.52 17.84
N VAL A 14 37.83 5.37 17.27
CA VAL A 14 37.23 4.87 16.03
C VAL A 14 35.84 4.37 16.39
N LEU A 15 34.83 5.25 16.30
CA LEU A 15 33.44 4.82 16.24
C LEU A 15 33.28 4.02 14.94
N GLY A 16 33.17 2.70 15.08
CA GLY A 16 32.80 1.77 14.01
C GLY A 16 31.36 1.94 13.55
N GLY A 17 31.00 3.14 13.08
CA GLY A 17 29.81 3.32 12.28
C GLY A 17 30.05 2.60 10.96
N GLN A 18 29.47 1.41 10.81
CA GLN A 18 29.36 0.79 9.49
C GLN A 18 28.59 1.77 8.61
N LEU A 19 29.31 2.48 7.75
CA LEU A 19 28.75 3.18 6.60
C LEU A 19 28.14 2.11 5.71
N ARG A 20 26.88 1.75 5.98
CA ARG A 20 26.05 1.01 5.04
C ARG A 20 25.93 1.95 3.84
N ALA A 21 26.66 1.64 2.76
CA ALA A 21 26.60 2.43 1.54
C ALA A 21 25.13 2.55 1.14
N GLU A 22 24.60 3.78 1.22
CA GLU A 22 23.20 4.09 0.96
C GLU A 22 22.96 3.81 -0.52
N ARG A 23 22.46 2.61 -0.84
CA ARG A 23 22.07 2.28 -2.20
C ARG A 23 20.89 3.18 -2.54
N ALA A 24 20.96 3.83 -3.69
CA ALA A 24 19.83 4.58 -4.19
C ALA A 24 18.62 3.63 -4.31
N PRO A 25 17.41 4.08 -3.91
CA PRO A 25 16.21 3.27 -4.04
C PRO A 25 15.96 2.95 -5.51
N ILE A 26 15.40 1.75 -5.75
CA ILE A 26 14.99 1.30 -7.09
C ILE A 26 13.56 1.76 -7.30
N GLU A 27 13.30 2.46 -8.40
CA GLU A 27 11.96 2.87 -8.83
C GLU A 27 11.52 2.00 -10.00
N ILE A 28 10.26 1.56 -9.97
CA ILE A 28 9.63 0.73 -11.00
C ILE A 28 8.29 1.38 -11.33
N ASP A 29 8.14 1.78 -12.59
CA ASP A 29 6.89 2.30 -13.16
C ASP A 29 6.24 1.23 -14.04
N ASP A 30 4.91 1.13 -14.02
CA ASP A 30 4.12 0.21 -14.86
C ASP A 30 4.52 -1.28 -14.73
N GLY A 31 5.03 -1.66 -13.55
CA GLY A 31 5.35 -3.05 -13.18
C GLY A 31 4.15 -3.78 -12.57
N ILE A 32 4.39 -4.75 -11.68
CA ILE A 32 3.30 -5.49 -11.00
C ILE A 32 2.27 -4.54 -10.34
N LEU A 33 2.75 -3.40 -9.83
CA LEU A 33 1.92 -2.25 -9.47
C LEU A 33 2.26 -1.06 -10.38
N ASP A 34 1.35 -0.09 -10.47
CA ASP A 34 1.52 1.09 -11.31
C ASP A 34 2.77 1.90 -10.94
N TRP A 35 3.13 1.97 -9.66
CA TRP A 35 4.38 2.56 -9.19
C TRP A 35 4.89 1.88 -7.91
N ILE A 36 6.19 1.60 -7.87
CA ILE A 36 6.89 1.04 -6.72
C ILE A 36 8.21 1.78 -6.52
N ARG A 37 8.56 2.07 -5.28
CA ARG A 37 9.90 2.49 -4.87
C ARG A 37 10.39 1.62 -3.74
N ILE A 38 11.49 0.91 -3.94
CA ILE A 38 12.07 0.00 -2.94
C ILE A 38 13.46 0.45 -2.50
N SER A 39 13.72 0.40 -1.21
CA SER A 39 15.03 0.70 -0.61
C SER A 39 15.86 -0.56 -0.41
N GLU A 40 15.22 -1.73 -0.37
CA GLU A 40 15.87 -3.03 -0.20
C GLU A 40 15.51 -3.95 -1.39
N PRO A 41 16.48 -4.69 -1.94
CA PRO A 41 16.24 -5.50 -3.14
C PRO A 41 15.35 -6.72 -2.89
N ARG A 42 15.22 -7.15 -1.63
CA ARG A 42 14.48 -8.36 -1.24
C ARG A 42 14.01 -8.27 0.21
N ILE A 43 12.85 -8.84 0.50
CA ILE A 43 12.33 -9.06 1.85
C ILE A 43 12.38 -10.54 2.25
N PRO A 44 12.46 -10.87 3.55
CA PRO A 44 12.42 -12.26 4.01
C PRO A 44 11.06 -12.90 3.71
N ALA A 45 11.07 -14.10 3.12
CA ALA A 45 9.83 -14.82 2.77
C ALA A 45 9.09 -15.35 4.01
N ASP A 46 9.81 -15.54 5.12
CA ASP A 46 9.31 -15.99 6.42
C ASP A 46 8.91 -14.83 7.35
N ALA A 47 8.96 -13.59 6.86
CA ALA A 47 8.54 -12.41 7.61
C ALA A 47 7.07 -12.52 8.03
N ALA A 48 6.77 -12.07 9.25
CA ALA A 48 5.39 -11.86 9.67
C ALA A 48 4.84 -10.59 8.99
N ILE A 49 3.69 -10.68 8.33
CA ILE A 49 3.04 -9.53 7.70
C ILE A 49 1.96 -8.99 8.63
N ILE A 50 2.08 -7.71 8.98
CA ILE A 50 1.11 -6.99 9.81
C ILE A 50 0.44 -5.92 8.97
N ILE A 51 -0.88 -5.99 8.82
CA ILE A 51 -1.64 -5.06 7.99
C ILE A 51 -2.41 -4.07 8.86
N HIS A 52 -2.07 -2.79 8.74
CA HIS A 52 -2.87 -1.69 9.25
C HIS A 52 -4.01 -1.36 8.28
N LEU A 53 -5.15 -0.91 8.83
CA LEU A 53 -6.25 -0.43 8.01
C LEU A 53 -5.79 0.78 7.18
N PHE A 54 -6.10 0.76 5.89
CA PHE A 54 -5.81 1.87 5.00
C PHE A 54 -6.76 3.03 5.30
N ASP A 55 -6.23 4.23 5.53
CA ASP A 55 -7.08 5.40 5.74
C ASP A 55 -7.81 5.77 4.44
N ALA A 56 -9.10 6.09 4.51
CA ALA A 56 -9.85 6.61 3.38
C ALA A 56 -10.43 8.01 3.65
N SER A 57 -10.24 8.55 4.85
CA SER A 57 -10.90 9.79 5.31
C SER A 57 -10.64 11.01 4.42
N LYS A 58 -9.49 11.03 3.74
CA LYS A 58 -9.04 12.11 2.84
C LYS A 58 -9.08 11.72 1.35
N ALA A 59 -9.65 10.58 1.00
CA ALA A 59 -9.76 10.17 -0.40
C ALA A 59 -10.57 11.18 -1.21
N ASP A 60 -10.11 11.48 -2.43
CA ASP A 60 -10.91 12.23 -3.39
C ASP A 60 -12.09 11.36 -3.87
N LEU A 61 -13.30 11.82 -3.58
CA LEU A 61 -14.55 11.14 -3.94
C LEU A 61 -15.01 11.45 -5.37
N GLY A 62 -14.28 12.30 -6.09
CA GLY A 62 -14.52 12.63 -7.49
C GLY A 62 -15.98 13.01 -7.77
N THR A 63 -16.66 12.16 -8.56
CA THR A 63 -18.06 12.39 -8.96
C THR A 63 -19.07 12.25 -7.82
N GLY A 64 -18.65 11.73 -6.66
CA GLY A 64 -19.43 11.64 -5.43
C GLY A 64 -19.06 12.67 -4.36
N SER A 65 -18.49 13.82 -4.72
CA SER A 65 -18.20 14.90 -3.76
C SER A 65 -19.47 15.56 -3.19
N ARG A 66 -19.35 16.42 -2.16
CA ARG A 66 -20.49 17.12 -1.52
C ARG A 66 -21.30 18.01 -2.48
N SER A 67 -20.72 18.42 -3.61
CA SER A 67 -21.42 19.20 -4.65
C SER A 67 -22.16 18.32 -5.67
N SER A 68 -22.05 16.99 -5.55
CA SER A 68 -22.78 16.04 -6.39
C SER A 68 -24.23 15.84 -5.92
N LYS A 69 -25.05 15.12 -6.69
CA LYS A 69 -26.41 14.77 -6.26
C LYS A 69 -26.32 13.89 -5.00
N GLU A 70 -27.21 14.12 -4.03
CA GLU A 70 -27.21 13.46 -2.71
C GLU A 70 -26.93 11.94 -2.76
N LYS A 71 -27.59 11.21 -3.67
CA LYS A 71 -27.39 9.76 -3.82
C LYS A 71 -25.95 9.36 -4.22
N HIS A 72 -25.26 10.17 -5.02
CA HIS A 72 -23.87 9.92 -5.40
C HIS A 72 -22.90 10.23 -4.26
N PHE A 73 -23.20 11.28 -3.50
CA PHE A 73 -22.45 11.58 -2.28
C PHE A 73 -22.56 10.45 -1.26
N GLN A 74 -23.76 9.93 -1.01
CA GLN A 74 -23.97 8.80 -0.10
C GLN A 74 -23.27 7.52 -0.58
N GLU A 75 -23.32 7.20 -1.89
CA GLU A 75 -22.60 6.06 -2.47
C GLU A 75 -21.09 6.16 -2.23
N ALA A 76 -20.50 7.34 -2.47
CA ALA A 76 -19.08 7.57 -2.22
C ALA A 76 -18.72 7.53 -0.74
N ARG A 77 -19.60 7.99 0.15
CA ARG A 77 -19.41 7.89 1.61
C ARG A 77 -19.44 6.46 2.12
N THR A 78 -20.43 5.67 1.69
CA THR A 78 -20.46 4.23 2.00
C THR A 78 -19.19 3.55 1.49
N MET A 79 -18.73 3.87 0.28
CA MET A 79 -17.46 3.33 -0.21
C MET A 79 -16.26 3.76 0.64
N GLN A 80 -16.21 5.02 1.07
CA GLN A 80 -15.14 5.53 1.93
C GLN A 80 -15.09 4.84 3.29
N GLU A 81 -16.25 4.46 3.85
CA GLU A 81 -16.37 3.77 5.13
C GLU A 81 -16.03 2.27 5.01
N GLU A 82 -16.51 1.62 3.95
CA GLU A 82 -16.43 0.17 3.77
C GLU A 82 -15.12 -0.29 3.11
N ALA A 83 -14.48 0.56 2.28
CA ALA A 83 -13.28 0.17 1.53
C ALA A 83 -12.09 -0.23 2.44
N PRO A 84 -11.77 0.49 3.53
CA PRO A 84 -10.67 0.10 4.41
C PRO A 84 -10.75 -1.31 5.00
N PRO A 85 -11.82 -1.71 5.72
CA PRO A 85 -11.90 -3.04 6.29
C PRO A 85 -12.02 -4.13 5.21
N LEU A 86 -12.72 -3.85 4.10
CA LEU A 86 -12.82 -4.80 2.99
C LEU A 86 -11.44 -5.03 2.37
N PHE A 87 -10.71 -3.98 1.99
CA PHE A 87 -9.39 -4.13 1.39
C PHE A 87 -8.40 -4.84 2.30
N ALA A 88 -8.37 -4.51 3.60
CA ALA A 88 -7.49 -5.20 4.53
C ALA A 88 -7.81 -6.71 4.62
N SER A 89 -9.09 -7.09 4.69
CA SER A 89 -9.51 -8.49 4.68
C SER A 89 -9.07 -9.21 3.40
N GLU A 90 -9.40 -8.64 2.24
CA GLU A 90 -9.08 -9.27 0.95
C GLU A 90 -7.56 -9.34 0.71
N LEU A 91 -6.78 -8.35 1.18
CA LEU A 91 -5.32 -8.39 1.13
C LEU A 91 -4.74 -9.50 2.00
N ILE A 92 -5.23 -9.67 3.24
CA ILE A 92 -4.80 -10.77 4.12
C ILE A 92 -5.05 -12.11 3.43
N ASP A 93 -6.23 -12.30 2.85
CA ASP A 93 -6.60 -13.53 2.16
C ASP A 93 -5.72 -13.77 0.92
N ALA A 94 -5.46 -12.72 0.12
CA ALA A 94 -4.59 -12.80 -1.04
C ALA A 94 -3.15 -13.16 -0.69
N ILE A 95 -2.58 -12.56 0.37
CA ILE A 95 -1.21 -12.87 0.82
C ILE A 95 -1.12 -14.31 1.34
N LYS A 96 -2.10 -14.78 2.12
CA LYS A 96 -2.14 -16.16 2.60
C LYS A 96 -2.26 -17.16 1.45
N LYS A 97 -3.00 -16.80 0.40
CA LYS A 97 -3.19 -17.64 -0.79
C LYS A 97 -1.93 -17.75 -1.66
N ILE A 98 -1.14 -16.68 -1.81
CA ILE A 98 0.03 -16.67 -2.70
C ILE A 98 1.27 -17.37 -2.13
N GLY A 99 1.41 -17.41 -0.81
CA GLY A 99 2.09 -18.52 -0.14
C GLY A 99 3.53 -18.38 0.39
N PRO A 100 4.37 -17.33 0.18
CA PRO A 100 5.60 -17.27 0.97
C PRO A 100 5.30 -16.92 2.43
N PHE A 101 4.36 -16.00 2.68
CA PHE A 101 4.08 -15.49 4.01
C PHE A 101 3.02 -16.32 4.73
N GLN A 102 3.44 -17.10 5.73
CA GLN A 102 2.56 -17.96 6.51
C GLN A 102 1.91 -17.23 7.71
N ASN A 103 2.55 -16.16 8.18
CA ASN A 103 2.12 -15.39 9.35
C ASN A 103 1.60 -14.03 8.90
N VAL A 104 0.28 -13.92 8.68
CA VAL A 104 -0.36 -12.69 8.20
C VAL A 104 -1.52 -12.35 9.13
N SER A 105 -1.46 -11.17 9.74
CA SER A 105 -2.45 -10.72 10.74
C SER A 105 -2.80 -9.24 10.57
N PRO A 106 -4.04 -8.84 10.90
CA PRO A 106 -4.36 -7.43 11.03
C PRO A 106 -3.67 -6.86 12.27
N ALA A 107 -3.27 -5.58 12.23
CA ALA A 107 -2.55 -4.92 13.31
C ALA A 107 -3.31 -4.90 14.64
N VAL A 108 -4.64 -4.87 14.58
CA VAL A 108 -5.51 -4.87 15.78
C VAL A 108 -5.40 -6.15 16.61
N ASP A 109 -4.95 -7.26 16.00
CA ASP A 109 -4.81 -8.55 16.67
C ASP A 109 -3.39 -8.79 17.20
N VAL A 110 -2.47 -7.84 16.98
CA VAL A 110 -1.04 -7.99 17.32
C VAL A 110 -0.66 -6.98 18.40
N ALA A 111 -0.52 -7.47 19.64
CA ALA A 111 -0.07 -6.64 20.76
C ALA A 111 1.41 -6.22 20.65
N THR A 112 2.26 -7.09 20.09
CA THR A 112 3.68 -6.81 19.85
C THR A 112 4.14 -7.52 18.57
N PRO A 113 4.52 -6.76 17.53
CA PRO A 113 5.08 -7.32 16.30
C PRO A 113 6.34 -8.18 16.56
N PRO A 114 6.47 -9.36 15.92
CA PRO A 114 7.74 -10.08 15.87
C PRO A 114 8.87 -9.23 15.28
N GLU A 115 10.13 -9.44 15.68
CA GLU A 115 11.26 -8.63 15.21
C GLU A 115 11.44 -8.64 13.68
N ASN A 116 11.11 -9.75 13.02
CA ASN A 116 11.17 -9.89 11.57
C ASN A 116 9.87 -9.44 10.85
N ALA A 117 8.97 -8.75 11.53
CA ALA A 117 7.70 -8.36 10.94
C ALA A 117 7.85 -7.21 9.94
N LEU A 118 7.03 -7.26 8.89
CA LEU A 118 6.82 -6.19 7.94
C LEU A 118 5.45 -5.58 8.18
N ILE A 119 5.44 -4.27 8.38
CA ILE A 119 4.24 -3.47 8.63
C ILE A 119 3.81 -2.86 7.31
N ILE A 120 2.59 -3.19 6.88
CA ILE A 120 1.96 -2.64 5.69
C ILE A 120 0.87 -1.68 6.14
N GLU A 121 0.99 -0.44 5.70
CA GLU A 121 0.03 0.62 5.98
C GLU A 121 -0.14 1.52 4.76
N GLY A 122 -1.21 2.31 4.73
CA GLY A 122 -1.45 3.17 3.58
C GLY A 122 -2.77 3.90 3.64
N ARG A 123 -3.20 4.38 2.47
CA ARG A 123 -4.45 5.09 2.30
C ARG A 123 -5.03 4.96 0.90
N PHE A 124 -6.34 5.10 0.81
CA PHE A 124 -7.02 5.45 -0.42
C PHE A 124 -6.80 6.94 -0.71
N THR A 125 -6.23 7.25 -1.86
CA THR A 125 -6.05 8.64 -2.34
C THR A 125 -7.19 9.07 -3.23
N VAL A 126 -7.80 8.14 -3.97
CA VAL A 126 -9.00 8.37 -4.80
C VAL A 126 -9.99 7.22 -4.58
N LEU A 127 -11.26 7.57 -4.40
CA LEU A 127 -12.41 6.65 -4.32
C LEU A 127 -13.57 7.24 -5.12
N ASP A 128 -13.38 7.37 -6.43
CA ASP A 128 -14.42 7.89 -7.32
C ASP A 128 -15.37 6.75 -7.77
N PRO A 129 -16.67 6.78 -7.39
CA PRO A 129 -17.65 5.80 -7.88
C PRO A 129 -17.93 5.92 -9.38
N GLY A 130 -17.56 7.05 -10.00
CA GLY A 130 -17.81 7.38 -11.39
C GLY A 130 -19.23 7.87 -11.70
N SER A 131 -19.39 8.57 -12.82
CA SER A 131 -20.66 9.20 -13.18
C SER A 131 -21.66 8.22 -13.81
N ARG A 132 -22.77 7.95 -13.11
CA ARG A 132 -23.89 7.16 -13.70
C ARG A 132 -24.52 7.87 -14.90
N ALA A 133 -24.70 9.18 -14.86
CA ALA A 133 -25.29 9.93 -15.98
C ALA A 133 -24.47 9.79 -17.26
N LYS A 134 -23.13 9.87 -17.16
CA LYS A 134 -22.25 9.64 -18.30
C LYS A 134 -22.37 8.21 -18.84
N ARG A 135 -22.60 7.19 -18.01
CA ARG A 135 -22.84 5.80 -18.45
C ARG A 135 -24.10 5.65 -19.31
N TYR A 136 -25.15 6.41 -19.01
CA TYR A 136 -26.41 6.37 -19.77
C TYR A 136 -26.33 7.10 -21.11
N TRP A 137 -25.58 8.20 -21.20
CA TRP A 137 -25.59 9.08 -22.38
C TRP A 137 -24.32 9.04 -23.24
N GLY A 138 -23.21 8.52 -22.70
CA GLY A 138 -21.90 8.55 -23.37
C GLY A 138 -21.45 7.23 -24.00
N GLY A 139 -22.25 6.16 -23.91
CA GLY A 139 -21.89 4.85 -24.48
C GLY A 139 -20.85 4.05 -23.67
N PHE A 140 -20.22 3.07 -24.33
CA PHE A 140 -19.35 2.08 -23.68
C PHE A 140 -18.12 2.73 -23.04
N GLY A 141 -17.97 2.59 -21.72
CA GLY A 141 -16.84 3.14 -20.98
C GLY A 141 -16.96 4.61 -20.57
N ALA A 142 -18.08 5.28 -20.81
CA ALA A 142 -18.33 6.59 -20.24
C ALA A 142 -18.65 6.48 -18.73
N GLY A 143 -18.11 7.38 -17.91
CA GLY A 143 -18.42 7.44 -16.47
C GLY A 143 -17.82 6.33 -15.60
N LYS A 144 -16.64 5.79 -15.96
CA LYS A 144 -15.88 4.85 -15.12
C LYS A 144 -15.53 5.48 -13.77
N GLY A 145 -15.45 4.65 -12.74
CA GLY A 145 -14.86 5.00 -11.44
C GLY A 145 -13.35 4.81 -11.47
N VAL A 146 -12.66 5.42 -10.52
CA VAL A 146 -11.20 5.35 -10.39
C VAL A 146 -10.84 5.26 -8.92
N TRP A 147 -10.12 4.21 -8.55
CA TRP A 147 -9.65 4.00 -7.20
C TRP A 147 -8.14 3.98 -7.19
N VAL A 148 -7.52 4.63 -6.22
CA VAL A 148 -6.07 4.69 -6.11
C VAL A 148 -5.69 4.48 -4.66
N ILE A 149 -4.84 3.49 -4.41
CA ILE A 149 -4.22 3.27 -3.10
C ILE A 149 -2.76 3.69 -3.15
N ARG A 150 -2.27 4.25 -2.06
CA ARG A 150 -0.83 4.40 -1.79
C ARG A 150 -0.51 3.72 -0.47
N GLY A 151 0.56 2.95 -0.43
CA GLY A 151 0.99 2.26 0.76
C GLY A 151 2.48 2.29 0.96
N THR A 152 2.89 1.87 2.15
CA THR A 152 4.29 1.70 2.54
C THR A 152 4.47 0.36 3.21
N VAL A 153 5.67 -0.21 3.04
CA VAL A 153 6.13 -1.38 3.78
C VAL A 153 7.30 -0.94 4.65
N LYS A 154 7.21 -1.21 5.96
CA LYS A 154 8.22 -0.85 6.96
C LYS A 154 8.66 -2.06 7.78
N ASP A 155 9.85 -2.00 8.35
CA ASP A 155 10.21 -2.92 9.43
C ASP A 155 9.61 -2.45 10.78
N VAL A 156 9.77 -3.26 11.83
CA VAL A 156 9.31 -2.94 13.19
C VAL A 156 10.00 -1.72 13.82
N SER A 157 11.17 -1.33 13.32
CA SER A 157 11.87 -0.12 13.76
C SER A 157 11.33 1.14 13.07
N GLY A 158 10.42 0.98 12.11
CA GLY A 158 9.84 2.06 11.33
C GLY A 158 10.67 2.46 10.11
N ASN A 159 11.71 1.70 9.75
CA ASN A 159 12.50 1.97 8.56
C ASN A 159 11.66 1.68 7.31
N LEU A 160 11.65 2.63 6.38
CA LEU A 160 10.91 2.52 5.13
C LEU A 160 11.64 1.59 4.15
N LEU A 161 11.01 0.47 3.82
CA LEU A 161 11.56 -0.53 2.91
C LEU A 161 11.00 -0.38 1.50
N ALA A 162 9.72 0.00 1.38
CA ALA A 162 9.09 0.31 0.11
C ALA A 162 7.93 1.30 0.23
N GLU A 163 7.66 1.99 -0.87
CA GLU A 163 6.44 2.75 -1.14
C GLU A 163 5.81 2.19 -2.42
N PHE A 164 4.48 2.23 -2.52
CA PHE A 164 3.78 1.79 -3.73
C PHE A 164 2.51 2.58 -3.98
N GLU A 165 2.08 2.61 -5.24
CA GLU A 165 0.79 3.08 -5.70
C GLU A 165 0.17 2.05 -6.64
N GLN A 166 -1.14 1.85 -6.51
CA GLN A 166 -1.91 1.04 -7.46
C GLN A 166 -3.23 1.73 -7.76
N LYS A 167 -3.54 1.85 -9.05
CA LYS A 167 -4.76 2.44 -9.58
C LYS A 167 -5.61 1.37 -10.26
N ARG A 168 -6.89 1.40 -9.92
CA ARG A 168 -7.92 0.55 -10.52
C ARG A 168 -8.93 1.40 -11.27
N ILE A 169 -9.24 1.01 -12.50
CA ILE A 169 -10.40 1.54 -13.23
C ILE A 169 -11.61 0.65 -12.96
N THR A 170 -12.62 1.22 -12.29
CA THR A 170 -13.87 0.53 -11.95
C THR A 170 -14.91 0.77 -13.04
N VAL A 171 -15.27 -0.29 -13.77
CA VAL A 171 -16.37 -0.24 -14.73
C VAL A 171 -17.63 -0.81 -14.08
N MET A 172 -18.72 -0.04 -14.11
CA MET A 172 -20.05 -0.51 -13.75
C MET A 172 -20.97 -0.46 -14.98
N GLY A 173 -21.90 -1.41 -15.06
CA GLY A 173 -22.88 -1.48 -16.14
C GLY A 173 -23.79 -0.25 -16.21
N ALA A 174 -24.37 -0.01 -17.39
CA ALA A 174 -25.21 1.15 -17.69
C ALA A 174 -26.43 1.27 -16.74
N PHE A 175 -27.01 0.14 -16.33
CA PHE A 175 -28.18 0.10 -15.43
C PHE A 175 -27.86 0.28 -13.95
N GLY A 176 -26.57 0.46 -13.61
CA GLY A 176 -26.11 0.37 -12.23
C GLY A 176 -26.09 -1.08 -11.72
N GLY A 177 -25.18 -1.34 -10.79
CA GLY A 177 -25.11 -2.61 -10.06
C GLY A 177 -25.16 -2.35 -8.57
N ASN A 178 -24.93 -3.40 -7.76
CA ASN A 178 -24.70 -3.23 -6.34
C ASN A 178 -23.28 -2.64 -6.12
N PRO A 179 -23.16 -1.39 -5.65
CA PRO A 179 -21.86 -0.73 -5.52
C PRO A 179 -20.96 -1.40 -4.49
N VAL A 180 -21.53 -1.96 -3.41
CA VAL A 180 -20.78 -2.69 -2.38
C VAL A 180 -20.24 -4.01 -2.93
N LYS A 181 -21.02 -4.73 -3.75
CA LYS A 181 -20.54 -5.94 -4.42
C LYS A 181 -19.37 -5.64 -5.36
N LYS A 182 -19.48 -4.56 -6.14
CA LYS A 182 -18.39 -4.14 -7.02
C LYS A 182 -17.18 -3.67 -6.22
N LEU A 183 -17.41 -3.02 -5.08
CA LEU A 183 -16.37 -2.60 -4.17
C LEU A 183 -15.55 -3.75 -3.63
N ARG A 184 -16.22 -4.76 -3.08
CA ARG A 184 -15.55 -5.99 -2.66
C ARG A 184 -14.71 -6.58 -3.79
N ALA A 185 -15.30 -6.74 -4.97
CA ALA A 185 -14.60 -7.32 -6.12
C ALA A 185 -13.45 -6.45 -6.66
N ASP A 186 -13.37 -5.16 -6.31
CA ASP A 186 -12.24 -4.30 -6.69
C ASP A 186 -11.18 -4.22 -5.59
N CYS A 187 -11.58 -4.27 -4.31
CA CYS A 187 -10.70 -4.52 -3.17
C CYS A 187 -9.99 -5.88 -3.29
N GLU A 188 -10.70 -6.92 -3.73
CA GLU A 188 -10.16 -8.27 -3.97
C GLU A 188 -8.96 -8.21 -4.92
N ARG A 189 -9.13 -7.70 -6.14
CA ARG A 189 -8.01 -7.61 -7.08
C ARG A 189 -6.93 -6.63 -6.64
N LEU A 190 -7.26 -5.51 -5.98
CA LEU A 190 -6.22 -4.64 -5.41
C LEU A 190 -5.39 -5.39 -4.37
N GLY A 191 -6.04 -6.23 -3.56
CA GLY A 191 -5.38 -7.12 -2.61
C GLY A 191 -4.49 -8.15 -3.31
N GLU A 192 -4.98 -8.77 -4.38
CA GLU A 192 -4.21 -9.69 -5.23
C GLU A 192 -2.99 -9.01 -5.86
N ASP A 193 -3.13 -7.80 -6.42
CA ASP A 193 -2.04 -7.03 -7.03
C ASP A 193 -0.93 -6.75 -6.00
N VAL A 194 -1.30 -6.29 -4.79
CA VAL A 194 -0.33 -6.02 -3.71
C VAL A 194 0.29 -7.31 -3.18
N ALA A 195 -0.48 -8.40 -3.05
CA ALA A 195 0.05 -9.70 -2.65
C ALA A 195 1.06 -10.26 -3.68
N LEU A 196 0.77 -10.09 -4.98
CA LEU A 196 1.69 -10.43 -6.08
C LEU A 196 2.98 -9.62 -5.98
N PHE A 197 2.89 -8.32 -5.72
CA PHE A 197 4.07 -7.48 -5.49
C PHE A 197 4.92 -8.00 -4.32
N LEU A 198 4.32 -8.28 -3.16
CA LEU A 198 5.06 -8.78 -1.99
C LEU A 198 5.74 -10.13 -2.29
N ASN A 199 5.04 -11.02 -2.99
CA ASN A 199 5.60 -12.31 -3.40
C ASN A 199 6.77 -12.13 -4.39
N ALA A 200 6.60 -11.30 -5.41
CA ALA A 200 7.65 -10.97 -6.36
C ALA A 200 8.87 -10.35 -5.67
N TRP A 201 8.66 -9.46 -4.71
CA TRP A 201 9.73 -8.87 -3.92
C TRP A 201 10.46 -9.89 -3.04
N ALA A 202 9.72 -10.79 -2.39
CA ALA A 202 10.29 -11.85 -1.56
C ALA A 202 11.04 -12.92 -2.38
N THR A 203 10.67 -13.12 -3.64
CA THR A 203 11.30 -14.09 -4.56
C THR A 203 12.40 -13.48 -5.42
N GLY A 204 12.48 -12.15 -5.53
CA GLY A 204 13.44 -11.43 -6.36
C GLY A 204 13.01 -11.23 -7.82
N ASN A 205 11.71 -11.42 -8.12
CA ASN A 205 11.14 -11.40 -9.47
C ASN A 205 10.25 -10.16 -9.71
N LEU A 206 10.77 -8.96 -9.45
CA LEU A 206 10.01 -7.71 -9.56
C LEU A 206 9.76 -7.23 -11.00
N SER A 207 10.17 -7.99 -12.02
CA SER A 207 10.31 -7.48 -13.40
C SER A 207 9.12 -7.65 -14.34
N ASP A 208 8.12 -8.49 -14.07
CA ASP A 208 7.14 -8.82 -15.13
C ASP A 208 5.67 -8.79 -14.68
N LYS A 209 4.84 -8.12 -15.48
CA LYS A 209 3.40 -8.40 -15.62
C LYS A 209 3.30 -9.59 -16.59
N ASP A 210 3.23 -10.82 -16.08
CA ASP A 210 2.84 -11.97 -16.90
C ASP A 210 1.38 -11.83 -17.41
#